data_AF-C1EDS9-F1
#
_entry.id   AF-C1EDS9-F1
#
_cell.length_a   1.000
_cell.length_b   1.000
_cell.length_c   1.000
_cell.angle_alpha   90.00
_cell.angle_beta   90.00
_cell.angle_gamma   90.00
#
_symmetry.space_group_name_H-M   'P 1'
#
loop_
_entity.id
_entity.type
_entity.pdbx_description
1 polymer ?
#
loop_
_entity_poly.entity_id
_entity_poly.type
_entity_poly.pdbx_seq_one_letter_code
_entity_poly.pdbx_strand_id
1 'polypeptide(L)'
;MPPKKKPKGKSPSVSLSGMSGDILDNICSHLAPPDVFNLATSSKKLFRPFGAKLLQSSLRRQLDEVMQRVTTAQGPRVGVSDQGVDMHHPRRQFTVQDLFPDEERQLDFDSSGRPQVILSGSAVVQCALGPDFRGVEDEFEDDDSQGKDDDDSEGVDDSEDEDDEHDDDSESEVNHWKDADIDIFCTWDAAPMIRRRLFQRCGLICSGVDNTYMQSGRDLAGDIEESTSSVVHHVESYSSRPTEGKTQWTHFHVDPEKEVDYDSDQYANKLREWGEDALKKHSELEGDCGVFVWHGVGIPGGALNTEFLYDYELRDLKFVQLIVAKPEVKDARILLKNFDLEICKCSFNGKGFTIPAPADTFAGRTIITPARRDIIEQFVKGYSKQILDKRSEGFDPLKLLKGMTKKSWKGVGLGPYKQDDYYDRYMFCQRLFERLKKYRERGLEITNAPHMALYLAKDFPPMPSDVGCVVM
;
A
#
# COMPACT_ATOMS: atom_id res chain seq x y z
N MET A 1 -35.69 39.92 61.57
CA MET A 1 -34.67 38.93 61.14
C MET A 1 -34.96 38.56 59.70
N PRO A 2 -33.99 38.62 58.77
CA PRO A 2 -34.22 38.26 57.38
C PRO A 2 -34.31 36.73 57.22
N PRO A 3 -34.96 36.22 56.16
CA PRO A 3 -35.21 34.79 56.00
C PRO A 3 -33.91 34.04 55.63
N LYS A 4 -33.74 32.86 56.24
CA LYS A 4 -32.61 31.96 55.97
C LYS A 4 -32.60 31.56 54.49
N LYS A 5 -31.51 31.89 53.79
CA LYS A 5 -31.21 31.37 52.44
C LYS A 5 -31.18 29.84 52.49
N LYS A 6 -31.98 29.18 51.65
CA LYS A 6 -31.85 27.74 51.38
C LYS A 6 -30.45 27.45 50.82
N PRO A 7 -29.77 26.36 51.24
CA PRO A 7 -28.52 25.96 50.62
C PRO A 7 -28.80 25.57 49.16
N LYS A 8 -28.07 26.19 48.23
CA LYS A 8 -28.03 25.76 46.82
C LYS A 8 -27.56 24.31 46.79
N GLY A 9 -28.41 23.43 46.27
CA GLY A 9 -28.01 22.05 45.96
C GLY A 9 -26.78 22.10 45.06
N LYS A 10 -25.70 21.42 45.47
CA LYS A 10 -24.60 21.11 44.58
C LYS A 10 -25.19 20.29 43.45
N SER A 11 -25.11 20.78 42.22
CA SER A 11 -25.29 19.94 41.04
C SER A 11 -24.40 18.71 41.22
N PRO A 12 -24.88 17.49 40.95
CA PRO A 12 -24.00 16.33 40.98
C PRO A 12 -22.87 16.62 39.99
N SER A 13 -21.63 16.63 40.47
CA SER A 13 -20.48 16.68 39.58
C SER A 13 -20.53 15.41 38.75
N VAL A 14 -20.94 15.54 37.49
CA VAL A 14 -20.94 14.42 36.55
C VAL A 14 -19.48 14.00 36.40
N SER A 15 -19.15 12.86 37.01
CA SER A 15 -17.82 12.27 36.96
C SER A 15 -17.85 11.07 36.03
N LEU A 16 -16.87 10.98 35.13
CA LEU A 16 -16.68 9.82 34.26
C LEU A 16 -16.35 8.54 35.05
N SER A 17 -16.03 8.64 36.34
CA SER A 17 -15.71 7.50 37.22
C SER A 17 -16.84 6.49 37.43
N GLY A 18 -18.06 6.77 36.95
CA GLY A 18 -19.21 5.86 37.01
C GLY A 18 -19.59 5.22 35.67
N MET A 19 -18.88 5.53 34.59
CA MET A 19 -19.17 4.97 33.26
C MET A 19 -18.61 3.55 33.15
N SER A 20 -19.41 2.59 32.67
CA SER A 20 -18.93 1.22 32.47
C SER A 20 -17.86 1.17 31.36
N GLY A 21 -16.96 0.19 31.46
CA GLY A 21 -15.95 -0.04 30.42
C GLY A 21 -16.57 -0.26 29.05
N ASP A 22 -17.76 -0.87 28.97
CA ASP A 22 -18.44 -1.16 27.70
C ASP A 22 -19.03 0.10 27.05
N ILE A 23 -19.52 1.06 27.84
CA ILE A 23 -19.98 2.35 27.30
C ILE A 23 -18.79 3.15 26.77
N LEU A 24 -17.67 3.17 27.50
CA LEU A 24 -16.44 3.81 27.04
C LEU A 24 -15.91 3.16 25.76
N ASP A 25 -15.94 1.84 25.68
CA ASP A 25 -15.54 1.07 24.51
C ASP A 25 -16.39 1.41 23.30
N ASN A 26 -17.72 1.44 23.47
CA ASN A 26 -18.64 1.85 22.41
C ASN A 26 -18.35 3.28 21.95
N ILE A 27 -18.25 4.25 22.87
CA ILE A 27 -17.97 5.65 22.52
C ILE A 27 -16.62 5.77 21.78
N CYS A 28 -15.55 5.19 22.33
CA CYS A 28 -14.22 5.30 21.74
C CYS A 28 -14.13 4.59 20.38
N SER A 29 -14.93 3.55 20.15
CA SER A 29 -14.98 2.91 18.83
C SER A 29 -15.42 3.88 17.72
N HIS A 30 -16.22 4.89 18.03
CA HIS A 30 -16.69 5.93 17.08
C HIS A 30 -15.73 7.12 16.95
N LEU A 31 -14.65 7.18 17.75
CA LEU A 31 -13.67 8.26 17.69
C LEU A 31 -12.51 7.89 16.78
N ALA A 32 -11.85 8.89 16.19
CA ALA A 32 -10.64 8.67 15.41
C ALA A 32 -9.52 8.10 16.33
N PRO A 33 -8.68 7.17 15.84
CA PRO A 33 -7.63 6.58 16.66
C PRO A 33 -6.66 7.59 17.30
N PRO A 34 -6.28 8.70 16.63
CA PRO A 34 -5.51 9.76 17.29
C PRO A 34 -6.20 10.38 18.51
N ASP A 35 -7.50 10.60 18.44
CA ASP A 35 -8.28 11.16 19.57
C ASP A 35 -8.34 10.18 20.73
N VAL A 36 -8.54 8.89 20.45
CA VAL A 36 -8.54 7.85 21.47
C VAL A 36 -7.16 7.71 22.10
N PHE A 37 -6.09 7.81 21.31
CA PHE A 37 -4.72 7.81 21.82
C PHE A 37 -4.46 9.01 22.73
N ASN A 38 -4.85 10.22 22.30
CA ASN A 38 -4.72 11.44 23.10
C ASN A 38 -5.55 11.37 24.39
N LEU A 39 -6.78 10.85 24.32
CA LEU A 39 -7.63 10.59 25.47
C LEU A 39 -6.96 9.62 26.45
N ALA A 40 -6.48 8.47 25.95
CA ALA A 40 -5.84 7.44 26.75
C ALA A 40 -4.54 7.93 27.44
N THR A 41 -3.80 8.84 26.79
CA THR A 41 -2.54 9.39 27.30
C THR A 41 -2.74 10.61 28.21
N SER A 42 -3.83 11.37 28.04
CA SER A 42 -4.15 12.57 28.84
C SER A 42 -4.36 12.30 30.33
N SER A 43 -4.90 11.14 30.71
CA SER A 43 -5.20 10.81 32.11
C SER A 43 -4.78 9.39 32.48
N LYS A 44 -3.67 9.32 33.22
CA LYS A 44 -3.12 8.06 33.75
C LYS A 44 -4.06 7.32 34.71
N LYS A 45 -5.01 8.03 35.35
CA LYS A 45 -5.92 7.45 36.35
C LYS A 45 -7.25 6.97 35.77
N LEU A 46 -7.79 7.67 34.77
CA LEU A 46 -9.12 7.39 34.24
C LEU A 46 -9.07 6.41 33.07
N PHE A 47 -8.14 6.59 32.14
CA PHE A 47 -8.19 5.86 30.86
C PHE A 47 -7.08 4.84 30.70
N ARG A 48 -5.93 4.99 31.36
CA ARG A 48 -4.80 4.05 31.19
C ARG A 48 -5.15 2.57 31.39
N PRO A 49 -6.02 2.16 32.35
CA PRO A 49 -6.41 0.75 32.50
C PRO A 49 -7.15 0.20 31.28
N PHE A 50 -7.82 1.06 30.51
CA PHE A 50 -8.65 0.69 29.35
C PHE A 50 -8.06 1.12 28.02
N GLY A 51 -7.07 2.02 28.00
CA GLY A 51 -6.61 2.74 26.82
C GLY A 51 -6.19 1.83 25.67
N ALA A 52 -5.52 0.71 25.98
CA ALA A 52 -5.17 -0.28 24.97
C ALA A 52 -6.43 -0.92 24.35
N LYS A 53 -7.43 -1.32 25.16
CA LYS A 53 -8.69 -1.87 24.67
C LYS A 53 -9.44 -0.84 23.81
N LEU A 54 -9.62 0.38 24.34
CA LEU A 54 -10.36 1.46 23.66
C LEU A 54 -9.74 1.79 22.30
N LEU A 55 -8.41 1.91 22.24
CA LEU A 55 -7.69 2.18 21.00
C LEU A 55 -7.84 1.04 19.99
N GLN A 56 -7.79 -0.22 20.45
CA GLN A 56 -7.99 -1.38 19.57
C GLN A 56 -9.41 -1.42 18.98
N SER A 57 -10.43 -1.05 19.76
CA SER A 57 -11.81 -0.98 19.27
C SER A 57 -11.99 0.11 18.21
N SER A 58 -11.41 1.29 18.43
CA SER A 58 -11.38 2.39 17.44
C SER A 58 -10.65 1.96 16.16
N LEU A 59 -9.44 1.40 16.28
CA LEU A 59 -8.68 0.91 15.13
C LEU A 59 -9.43 -0.20 14.37
N ARG A 60 -10.06 -1.15 15.06
CA ARG A 60 -10.79 -2.26 14.42
C ARG A 60 -11.92 -1.73 13.56
N ARG A 61 -12.71 -0.80 14.08
CA ARG A 61 -13.78 -0.17 13.30
C ARG A 61 -13.24 0.63 12.13
N GLN A 62 -12.19 1.43 12.33
CA GLN A 62 -11.64 2.21 11.23
C GLN A 62 -11.03 1.34 10.15
N LEU A 63 -10.51 0.16 10.48
CA LEU A 63 -10.06 -0.80 9.49
C LEU A 63 -11.23 -1.34 8.65
N ASP A 64 -12.39 -1.65 9.26
CA ASP A 64 -13.58 -2.06 8.50
C ASP A 64 -14.07 -0.94 7.57
N GLU A 65 -14.08 0.32 8.03
CA GLU A 65 -14.45 1.48 7.20
C GLU A 65 -13.45 1.73 6.06
N VAL A 66 -12.15 1.61 6.32
CA VAL A 66 -11.11 1.69 5.28
C VAL A 66 -11.26 0.55 4.26
N MET A 67 -11.45 -0.68 4.72
CA MET A 67 -11.65 -1.82 3.83
C MET A 67 -12.90 -1.66 2.97
N GLN A 68 -13.99 -1.16 3.55
CA GLN A 68 -15.19 -0.82 2.78
C GLN A 68 -14.86 0.20 1.69
N ARG A 69 -14.20 1.32 2.02
CA ARG A 69 -13.82 2.33 1.02
C ARG A 69 -12.93 1.77 -0.09
N VAL A 70 -11.92 0.98 0.24
CA VAL A 70 -11.03 0.37 -0.77
C VAL A 70 -11.78 -0.64 -1.65
N THR A 71 -12.70 -1.41 -1.06
CA THR A 71 -13.48 -2.42 -1.78
C THR A 71 -14.71 -1.85 -2.49
N THR A 72 -15.13 -0.61 -2.22
CA THR A 72 -16.19 0.10 -2.96
C THR A 72 -15.66 1.18 -3.89
N ALA A 73 -14.37 1.51 -3.81
CA ALA A 73 -13.73 2.41 -4.78
C ALA A 73 -14.01 1.87 -6.19
N GLN A 74 -14.38 2.77 -7.11
CA GLN A 74 -14.73 2.40 -8.48
C GLN A 74 -13.68 1.43 -9.02
N GLY A 75 -14.10 0.20 -9.32
CA GLY A 75 -13.23 -0.77 -9.96
C GLY A 75 -12.79 -0.21 -11.30
N PRO A 76 -11.59 -0.51 -11.79
CA PRO A 76 -11.11 0.04 -13.04
C PRO A 76 -12.04 -0.30 -14.22
N ARG A 77 -12.00 0.56 -15.24
CA ARG A 77 -12.87 0.54 -16.41
C ARG A 77 -12.71 -0.78 -17.16
N VAL A 78 -13.81 -1.48 -17.40
CA VAL A 78 -13.86 -2.60 -18.33
C VAL A 78 -14.85 -2.21 -19.43
N GLY A 79 -14.35 -2.19 -20.66
CA GLY A 79 -15.13 -1.84 -21.84
C GLY A 79 -16.31 -2.78 -22.01
N VAL A 80 -17.52 -2.22 -21.99
CA VAL A 80 -18.77 -2.92 -22.30
C VAL A 80 -19.05 -2.70 -23.77
N SER A 81 -19.06 -3.80 -24.55
CA SER A 81 -19.08 -3.76 -26.02
C SER A 81 -20.38 -3.32 -26.67
N ASP A 82 -21.43 -2.95 -25.91
CA ASP A 82 -22.73 -2.60 -26.52
C ASP A 82 -22.98 -1.09 -26.70
N GLN A 83 -22.22 -0.19 -26.08
CA GLN A 83 -22.43 1.27 -26.22
C GLN A 83 -21.15 2.13 -26.25
N GLY A 84 -19.95 1.55 -26.28
CA GLY A 84 -18.70 2.33 -26.34
C GLY A 84 -18.40 3.15 -25.07
N VAL A 85 -19.07 2.84 -23.95
CA VAL A 85 -18.81 3.45 -22.65
C VAL A 85 -18.07 2.44 -21.79
N ASP A 86 -16.84 2.79 -21.44
CA ASP A 86 -16.06 2.09 -20.43
C ASP A 86 -16.77 2.18 -19.07
N MET A 87 -17.43 1.10 -18.65
CA MET A 87 -18.09 1.04 -17.35
C MET A 87 -17.14 0.49 -16.30
N HIS A 88 -17.11 1.13 -15.13
CA HIS A 88 -16.42 0.62 -13.96
C HIS A 88 -17.13 -0.65 -13.47
N HIS A 89 -16.42 -1.78 -13.42
CA HIS A 89 -17.00 -2.97 -12.78
C HIS A 89 -17.02 -2.78 -11.26
N PRO A 90 -18.18 -2.93 -10.60
CA PRO A 90 -18.26 -2.80 -9.16
C PRO A 90 -17.41 -3.89 -8.50
N ARG A 91 -16.53 -3.48 -7.59
CA ARG A 91 -15.77 -4.42 -6.76
C ARG A 91 -16.71 -5.09 -5.76
N ARG A 92 -16.54 -6.39 -5.54
CA ARG A 92 -17.26 -7.09 -4.45
C ARG A 92 -16.74 -6.59 -3.11
N GLN A 93 -17.64 -6.06 -2.29
CA GLN A 93 -17.32 -5.65 -0.93
C GLN A 93 -16.98 -6.86 -0.06
N PHE A 94 -15.95 -6.74 0.77
CA PHE A 94 -15.63 -7.69 1.83
C PHE A 94 -15.04 -6.97 3.06
N THR A 95 -15.06 -7.65 4.21
CA THR A 95 -14.74 -7.09 5.52
C THR A 95 -13.49 -7.72 6.12
N VAL A 96 -13.04 -7.21 7.27
CA VAL A 96 -11.96 -7.86 8.04
C VAL A 96 -12.36 -9.27 8.47
N GLN A 97 -13.66 -9.53 8.70
CA GLN A 97 -14.17 -10.85 9.07
C GLN A 97 -14.07 -11.87 7.95
N ASP A 98 -14.08 -11.43 6.69
CA ASP A 98 -13.88 -12.32 5.54
C ASP A 98 -12.42 -12.79 5.43
N LEU A 99 -11.48 -11.94 5.83
CA LEU A 99 -10.06 -12.27 5.87
C LEU A 99 -9.62 -12.98 7.17
N PHE A 100 -10.20 -12.62 8.31
CA PHE A 100 -9.88 -13.13 9.66
C PHE A 100 -11.13 -13.64 10.39
N PRO A 101 -11.80 -14.68 9.88
CA PRO A 101 -12.99 -15.23 10.51
C PRO A 101 -12.71 -15.75 11.92
N ASP A 102 -13.60 -15.40 12.86
CA ASP A 102 -13.51 -15.85 14.25
C ASP A 102 -13.47 -17.37 14.36
N GLU A 103 -14.24 -18.07 13.54
CA GLU A 103 -14.35 -19.54 13.51
C GLU A 103 -13.07 -20.25 13.02
N GLU A 104 -12.16 -19.53 12.36
CA GLU A 104 -10.88 -20.07 11.89
C GLU A 104 -9.65 -19.37 12.48
N ARG A 105 -9.82 -18.56 13.54
CA ARG A 105 -8.76 -17.73 14.11
C ARG A 105 -7.52 -18.51 14.54
N GLN A 106 -7.69 -19.77 14.94
CA GLN A 106 -6.61 -20.68 15.26
C GLN A 106 -5.64 -20.94 14.09
N LEU A 107 -6.08 -20.73 12.85
CA LEU A 107 -5.24 -20.89 11.66
C LEU A 107 -4.37 -19.65 11.40
N ASP A 108 -4.73 -18.50 11.96
CA ASP A 108 -3.99 -17.24 11.78
C ASP A 108 -2.71 -17.21 12.62
N PHE A 109 -2.54 -18.17 13.53
CA PHE A 109 -1.39 -18.31 14.40
C PHE A 109 -0.83 -19.73 14.32
N ASP A 110 0.49 -19.87 14.47
CA ASP A 110 1.10 -21.18 14.58
C ASP A 110 0.93 -21.76 15.99
N SER A 111 1.44 -22.99 16.21
CA SER A 111 1.39 -23.66 17.51
C SER A 111 2.12 -22.92 18.64
N SER A 112 3.02 -21.99 18.29
CA SER A 112 3.74 -21.13 19.24
C SER A 112 3.05 -19.78 19.47
N GLY A 113 1.90 -19.54 18.83
CA GLY A 113 1.17 -18.28 18.90
C GLY A 113 1.78 -17.17 18.05
N ARG A 114 2.68 -17.48 17.10
CA ARG A 114 3.23 -16.51 16.16
C ARG A 114 2.22 -16.26 15.04
N PRO A 115 2.02 -15.01 14.61
CA PRO A 115 1.08 -14.71 13.54
C PRO A 115 1.60 -15.25 12.20
N GLN A 116 0.73 -15.97 11.49
CA GLN A 116 0.97 -16.50 10.15
C GLN A 116 0.41 -15.61 9.05
N VAL A 117 -0.56 -14.74 9.36
CA VAL A 117 -1.15 -13.78 8.43
C VAL A 117 -1.34 -12.43 9.12
N ILE A 118 -1.01 -11.33 8.43
CA ILE A 118 -1.21 -9.96 8.90
C ILE A 118 -1.60 -9.04 7.75
N LEU A 119 -2.36 -7.99 8.05
CA LEU A 119 -2.53 -6.81 7.19
C LEU A 119 -1.49 -5.75 7.56
N SER A 120 -0.99 -5.02 6.57
CA SER A 120 -0.12 -3.87 6.79
C SER A 120 -0.24 -2.88 5.62
N GLY A 121 0.70 -1.94 5.50
CA GLY A 121 0.73 -1.01 4.37
C GLY A 121 -0.37 0.06 4.38
N SER A 122 -0.79 0.51 3.20
CA SER A 122 -1.63 1.71 3.01
C SER A 122 -2.90 1.68 3.85
N ALA A 123 -3.68 0.60 3.77
CA ALA A 123 -4.97 0.49 4.47
C ALA A 123 -4.82 0.57 5.99
N VAL A 124 -3.79 -0.08 6.56
CA VAL A 124 -3.58 -0.06 8.02
C VAL A 124 -3.02 1.28 8.49
N VAL A 125 -2.20 1.95 7.67
CA VAL A 125 -1.74 3.32 7.97
C VAL A 125 -2.92 4.29 7.96
N GLN A 126 -3.79 4.24 6.94
CA GLN A 126 -4.98 5.09 6.86
C GLN A 126 -5.91 4.85 8.06
N CYS A 127 -6.09 3.58 8.44
CA CYS A 127 -6.81 3.21 9.66
C CYS A 127 -6.22 3.90 10.89
N ALA A 128 -4.90 3.86 11.08
CA ALA A 128 -4.24 4.46 12.24
C ALA A 128 -4.35 6.00 12.27
N LEU A 129 -4.35 6.66 11.11
CA LEU A 129 -4.46 8.11 11.01
C LEU A 129 -5.89 8.63 11.20
N GLY A 130 -6.89 7.78 10.91
CA GLY A 130 -8.29 8.15 11.00
C GLY A 130 -8.86 8.74 9.70
N PRO A 131 -10.19 8.93 9.62
CA PRO A 131 -10.88 9.28 8.39
C PRO A 131 -10.62 10.73 7.92
N ASP A 132 -10.39 11.65 8.85
CA ASP A 132 -10.27 13.09 8.59
C ASP A 132 -8.81 13.57 8.47
N PHE A 133 -7.85 12.66 8.29
CA PHE A 133 -6.45 13.05 8.17
C PHE A 133 -6.22 13.79 6.84
N ARG A 134 -6.06 15.12 6.93
CA ARG A 134 -5.80 16.03 5.79
C ARG A 134 -4.31 16.35 5.57
N GLY A 135 -3.42 15.77 6.38
CA GLY A 135 -1.98 16.03 6.29
C GLY A 135 -1.51 17.24 7.07
N VAL A 136 -0.19 17.46 7.03
CA VAL A 136 0.45 18.73 7.42
C VAL A 136 0.46 19.62 6.17
N GLU A 137 -0.09 20.83 6.27
CA GLU A 137 -0.04 21.83 5.19
C GLU A 137 1.44 22.14 4.86
N ASP A 138 1.83 21.98 3.60
CA ASP A 138 3.17 22.39 3.14
C ASP A 138 3.19 23.93 3.15
N GLU A 139 3.81 24.55 4.17
CA GLU A 139 4.06 26.01 4.25
C GLU A 139 5.10 26.47 3.21
N PHE A 140 4.90 26.14 1.93
CA PHE A 140 5.61 26.79 0.83
C PHE A 140 4.71 27.92 0.33
N GLU A 141 4.87 29.10 0.92
CA GLU A 141 4.39 30.35 0.35
C GLU A 141 5.08 30.53 -1.02
N ASP A 142 4.38 30.23 -2.10
CA ASP A 142 4.73 30.72 -3.44
C ASP A 142 4.46 32.24 -3.44
N ASP A 143 5.47 33.01 -3.02
CA ASP A 143 5.49 34.47 -3.12
C ASP A 143 5.68 34.89 -4.59
N ASP A 144 4.60 34.77 -5.38
CA ASP A 144 4.52 35.28 -6.75
C ASP A 144 4.08 36.76 -6.78
N SER A 145 4.54 37.57 -5.82
CA SER A 145 4.37 39.03 -5.89
C SER A 145 5.41 39.69 -6.83
N GLN A 146 5.23 39.49 -8.13
CA GLN A 146 5.67 40.44 -9.16
C GLN A 146 4.40 40.80 -9.96
N GLY A 147 3.81 41.99 -9.90
CA GLY A 147 4.43 43.31 -9.86
C GLY A 147 4.83 43.72 -11.27
N LYS A 148 3.87 44.14 -12.11
CA LYS A 148 4.00 45.14 -13.19
C LYS A 148 2.69 45.35 -13.99
N ASP A 149 2.05 46.47 -13.69
CA ASP A 149 1.68 47.60 -14.58
C ASP A 149 1.21 47.33 -16.02
N ASP A 150 -0.04 47.75 -16.26
CA ASP A 150 -0.61 48.55 -17.36
C ASP A 150 0.00 48.45 -18.77
N ASP A 151 -0.82 48.03 -19.74
CA ASP A 151 -0.87 48.71 -21.05
C ASP A 151 -2.24 48.52 -21.74
N ASP A 152 -2.85 49.66 -22.09
CA ASP A 152 -4.10 49.81 -22.81
C ASP A 152 -3.95 49.43 -24.30
N SER A 153 -4.85 48.61 -24.84
CA SER A 153 -5.23 48.75 -26.26
C SER A 153 -6.67 48.29 -26.51
N GLU A 154 -7.53 49.25 -26.82
CA GLU A 154 -8.82 48.99 -27.46
C GLU A 154 -8.64 48.58 -28.92
N GLY A 155 -9.43 47.60 -29.39
CA GLY A 155 -9.61 47.40 -30.83
C GLY A 155 -10.21 46.07 -31.29
N VAL A 156 -11.53 46.09 -31.54
CA VAL A 156 -12.25 45.43 -32.65
C VAL A 156 -12.59 43.93 -32.56
N ASP A 157 -13.88 43.67 -32.32
CA ASP A 157 -14.84 42.81 -33.06
C ASP A 157 -14.30 41.70 -33.99
N ASP A 158 -14.62 40.44 -33.72
CA ASP A 158 -15.62 39.68 -34.49
C ASP A 158 -15.78 38.24 -33.95
N SER A 159 -17.03 37.81 -33.95
CA SER A 159 -17.59 36.48 -33.68
C SER A 159 -16.73 35.25 -34.03
N GLU A 160 -16.74 34.25 -33.16
CA GLU A 160 -17.07 32.87 -33.53
C GLU A 160 -17.41 32.05 -32.27
N ASP A 161 -18.52 31.32 -32.35
CA ASP A 161 -19.05 30.43 -31.32
C ASP A 161 -18.06 29.28 -31.05
N GLU A 162 -17.57 29.17 -29.82
CA GLU A 162 -17.07 27.90 -29.30
C GLU A 162 -17.73 27.63 -27.94
N ASP A 163 -18.43 26.51 -27.89
CA ASP A 163 -19.05 25.94 -26.69
C ASP A 163 -17.95 25.65 -25.66
N ASP A 164 -17.69 26.61 -24.77
CA ASP A 164 -16.92 26.37 -23.56
C ASP A 164 -17.71 25.39 -22.68
N GLU A 165 -17.34 24.11 -22.80
CA GLU A 165 -17.61 23.10 -21.79
C GLU A 165 -17.09 23.64 -20.46
N HIS A 166 -18.00 24.19 -19.66
CA HIS A 166 -17.79 24.44 -18.25
C HIS A 166 -17.48 23.08 -17.60
N ASP A 167 -16.20 22.73 -17.54
CA ASP A 167 -15.66 21.85 -16.54
C ASP A 167 -16.00 22.49 -15.19
N ASP A 168 -17.11 22.02 -14.62
CA ASP A 168 -17.51 22.24 -13.24
C ASP A 168 -16.46 21.56 -12.37
N ASP A 169 -15.32 22.24 -12.20
CA ASP A 169 -14.31 22.05 -11.15
C ASP A 169 -14.93 22.35 -9.78
N SER A 170 -16.11 21.78 -9.51
CA SER A 170 -16.54 21.50 -8.16
C SER A 170 -15.38 20.76 -7.51
N GLU A 171 -14.77 21.42 -6.53
CA GLU A 171 -13.64 20.95 -5.73
C GLU A 171 -13.92 19.53 -5.24
N SER A 172 -13.64 18.53 -6.07
CA SER A 172 -13.72 17.14 -5.67
C SER A 172 -12.65 17.01 -4.61
N GLU A 173 -13.08 16.80 -3.35
CA GLU A 173 -12.16 16.62 -2.23
C GLU A 173 -11.03 15.70 -2.72
N VAL A 174 -9.81 16.25 -2.85
CA VAL A 174 -8.65 15.49 -3.33
C VAL A 174 -8.45 14.39 -2.31
N ASN A 175 -8.96 13.20 -2.63
CA ASN A 175 -8.80 12.05 -1.76
C ASN A 175 -7.34 11.64 -1.87
N HIS A 176 -6.51 12.16 -0.96
CA HIS A 176 -5.07 11.88 -0.87
C HIS A 176 -4.74 10.38 -0.76
N TRP A 177 -5.77 9.54 -0.53
CA TRP A 177 -5.69 8.08 -0.45
C TRP A 177 -6.32 7.37 -1.66
N LYS A 178 -6.54 8.09 -2.78
CA LYS A 178 -6.79 7.49 -4.09
C LYS A 178 -5.69 6.46 -4.33
N ASP A 179 -6.07 5.25 -4.72
CA ASP A 179 -5.16 4.10 -4.88
C ASP A 179 -4.61 3.49 -3.59
N ALA A 180 -5.33 3.60 -2.47
CA ALA A 180 -5.08 2.72 -1.32
C ALA A 180 -5.35 1.25 -1.68
N ASP A 181 -4.35 0.42 -1.42
CA ASP A 181 -4.31 -1.03 -1.62
C ASP A 181 -4.39 -1.79 -0.30
N ILE A 182 -4.76 -3.08 -0.37
CA ILE A 182 -4.77 -4.00 0.76
C ILE A 182 -3.56 -4.95 0.63
N ASP A 183 -2.58 -4.76 1.51
CA ASP A 183 -1.41 -5.61 1.61
C ASP A 183 -1.60 -6.70 2.67
N ILE A 184 -1.60 -7.96 2.23
CA ILE A 184 -1.70 -9.14 3.09
C ILE A 184 -0.35 -9.83 3.12
N PHE A 185 0.24 -9.96 4.29
CA PHE A 185 1.51 -10.64 4.49
C PHE A 185 1.27 -11.99 5.14
N CYS A 186 1.81 -13.07 4.56
CA CYS A 186 1.65 -14.40 5.12
C CYS A 186 2.94 -15.20 5.13
N THR A 187 3.02 -16.15 6.07
CA THR A 187 4.02 -17.21 6.04
C THR A 187 3.70 -18.19 4.91
N TRP A 188 4.72 -18.85 4.37
CA TRP A 188 4.60 -19.88 3.35
C TRP A 188 3.45 -20.87 3.62
N ASP A 189 3.41 -21.43 4.84
CA ASP A 189 2.44 -22.46 5.23
C ASP A 189 0.98 -21.96 5.28
N ALA A 190 0.77 -20.64 5.41
CA ALA A 190 -0.56 -20.04 5.49
C ALA A 190 -1.09 -19.54 4.13
N ALA A 191 -0.24 -19.47 3.10
CA ALA A 191 -0.62 -19.00 1.77
C ALA A 191 -1.80 -19.78 1.15
N PRO A 192 -1.87 -21.13 1.20
CA PRO A 192 -3.03 -21.85 0.67
C PRO A 192 -4.34 -21.47 1.37
N MET A 193 -4.27 -21.28 2.69
CA MET A 193 -5.43 -20.97 3.52
C MET A 193 -5.98 -19.57 3.20
N ILE A 194 -5.10 -18.56 3.08
CA ILE A 194 -5.55 -17.19 2.82
C ILE A 194 -6.09 -17.05 1.39
N ARG A 195 -5.50 -17.73 0.40
CA ARG A 195 -6.04 -17.80 -0.97
C ARG A 195 -7.46 -18.33 -1.02
N ARG A 196 -7.74 -19.41 -0.28
CA ARG A 196 -9.11 -19.94 -0.14
C ARG A 196 -10.06 -18.87 0.39
N ARG A 197 -9.66 -18.07 1.38
CA ARG A 197 -10.48 -16.96 1.91
C ARG A 197 -10.68 -15.86 0.86
N LEU A 198 -9.63 -15.47 0.14
CA LEU A 198 -9.71 -14.48 -0.94
C LEU A 198 -10.72 -14.91 -2.02
N PHE A 199 -10.70 -16.18 -2.43
CA PHE A 199 -11.65 -16.71 -3.41
C PHE A 199 -13.07 -16.84 -2.87
N GLN A 200 -13.25 -17.55 -1.76
CA GLN A 200 -14.58 -17.97 -1.30
C GLN A 200 -15.31 -16.88 -0.51
N ARG A 201 -14.58 -16.09 0.29
CA ARG A 201 -15.18 -15.08 1.18
C ARG A 201 -15.11 -13.69 0.57
N CYS A 202 -13.96 -13.33 -0.01
CA CYS A 202 -13.75 -12.00 -0.58
C CYS A 202 -14.22 -11.89 -2.05
N GLY A 203 -14.42 -13.02 -2.76
CA GLY A 203 -14.78 -13.04 -4.19
C GLY A 203 -13.73 -12.40 -5.09
N LEU A 204 -12.47 -12.54 -4.69
CA LEU A 204 -11.33 -12.13 -5.50
C LEU A 204 -10.88 -13.29 -6.37
N ILE A 205 -10.05 -12.98 -7.36
CA ILE A 205 -9.37 -13.94 -8.22
C ILE A 205 -7.92 -13.50 -8.41
N CYS A 206 -7.02 -14.48 -8.57
CA CYS A 206 -5.61 -14.18 -8.77
C CYS A 206 -5.41 -13.64 -10.19
N SER A 207 -4.71 -12.52 -10.31
CA SER A 207 -4.49 -11.82 -11.58
C SER A 207 -3.01 -11.77 -11.98
N GLY A 208 -2.18 -12.59 -11.32
CA GLY A 208 -0.77 -12.76 -11.63
C GLY A 208 0.15 -12.48 -10.45
N VAL A 209 1.43 -12.36 -10.77
CA VAL A 209 2.48 -11.99 -9.81
C VAL A 209 2.85 -10.53 -10.04
N ASP A 210 2.93 -9.81 -8.93
CA ASP A 210 3.41 -8.45 -8.93
C ASP A 210 4.93 -8.41 -8.94
N ASN A 211 5.49 -8.25 -10.14
CA ASN A 211 6.92 -8.07 -10.33
C ASN A 211 7.37 -6.61 -10.14
N THR A 212 6.51 -5.69 -9.67
CA THR A 212 6.96 -4.32 -9.33
C THR A 212 7.92 -4.29 -8.15
N TYR A 213 7.99 -5.38 -7.38
CA TYR A 213 9.05 -5.68 -6.41
C TYR A 213 10.30 -6.35 -7.02
N MET A 214 10.37 -6.49 -8.36
CA MET A 214 11.44 -7.10 -9.17
C MET A 214 11.97 -8.40 -8.58
N GLN A 215 11.08 -9.38 -8.44
CA GLN A 215 11.44 -10.69 -7.88
C GLN A 215 12.01 -11.62 -8.96
N SER A 216 13.28 -11.39 -9.26
CA SER A 216 14.23 -12.46 -9.62
C SER A 216 15.49 -12.30 -8.76
N GLY A 217 15.35 -12.57 -7.47
CA GLY A 217 16.46 -12.56 -6.52
C GLY A 217 16.95 -11.17 -6.06
N ARG A 218 16.69 -10.90 -4.77
CA ARG A 218 17.14 -9.74 -3.97
C ARG A 218 16.57 -8.38 -4.36
N ASP A 219 15.33 -8.15 -3.94
CA ASP A 219 15.00 -6.92 -3.20
C ASP A 219 13.88 -7.16 -2.18
N LEU A 220 13.83 -6.31 -1.15
CA LEU A 220 13.29 -6.55 0.22
C LEU A 220 14.17 -7.44 1.11
N ALA A 221 15.49 -7.34 0.98
CA ALA A 221 16.38 -7.94 1.96
C ALA A 221 16.47 -7.06 3.24
N GLY A 222 16.38 -7.72 4.39
CA GLY A 222 16.55 -7.14 5.72
C GLY A 222 17.48 -8.04 6.51
N ASP A 223 18.19 -7.46 7.47
CA ASP A 223 19.08 -8.18 8.39
C ASP A 223 18.26 -9.21 9.20
N ILE A 224 18.19 -10.44 8.70
CA ILE A 224 18.29 -11.61 9.56
C ILE A 224 19.79 -11.83 9.69
N GLU A 225 20.32 -11.95 10.91
CA GLU A 225 21.74 -11.85 11.29
C GLU A 225 22.76 -12.66 10.46
N GLU A 226 22.35 -13.45 9.46
CA GLU A 226 23.21 -14.27 8.60
C GLU A 226 22.77 -14.38 7.11
N SER A 227 21.69 -13.71 6.64
CA SER A 227 21.15 -13.89 5.28
C SER A 227 20.99 -12.59 4.48
N THR A 228 21.82 -12.41 3.44
CA THR A 228 21.70 -11.34 2.44
C THR A 228 20.64 -11.64 1.37
N SER A 229 19.55 -12.34 1.71
CA SER A 229 18.52 -12.72 0.76
C SER A 229 17.16 -12.21 1.22
N SER A 230 16.31 -11.79 0.27
CA SER A 230 14.94 -11.35 0.58
C SER A 230 14.20 -12.44 1.35
N VAL A 231 13.42 -12.03 2.35
CA VAL A 231 12.56 -12.95 3.13
C VAL A 231 11.20 -13.16 2.46
N VAL A 232 10.91 -12.36 1.44
CA VAL A 232 9.76 -12.52 0.55
C VAL A 232 10.13 -13.53 -0.53
N HIS A 233 9.23 -14.47 -0.81
CA HIS A 233 9.35 -15.37 -1.94
C HIS A 233 8.77 -14.73 -3.21
N HIS A 234 7.51 -14.31 -3.14
CA HIS A 234 6.82 -13.66 -4.26
C HIS A 234 5.65 -12.79 -3.75
N VAL A 235 5.08 -11.96 -4.63
CA VAL A 235 3.85 -11.19 -4.36
C VAL A 235 2.78 -11.54 -5.40
N GLU A 236 1.65 -12.05 -4.96
CA GLU A 236 0.50 -12.32 -5.84
C GLU A 236 -0.42 -11.10 -5.89
N SER A 237 -0.98 -10.85 -7.07
CA SER A 237 -1.98 -9.80 -7.33
C SER A 237 -3.38 -10.41 -7.33
N TYR A 238 -4.32 -9.71 -6.70
CA TYR A 238 -5.72 -10.11 -6.64
C TYR A 238 -6.63 -8.95 -7.06
N SER A 239 -7.60 -9.32 -7.89
CA SER A 239 -8.60 -8.42 -8.47
C SER A 239 -10.00 -8.91 -8.08
N SER A 240 -10.98 -8.00 -8.09
CA SER A 240 -12.38 -8.39 -7.88
C SER A 240 -12.82 -9.27 -9.04
N ARG A 241 -13.52 -10.37 -8.75
CA ARG A 241 -14.14 -11.16 -9.81
C ARG A 241 -15.23 -10.33 -10.50
N PRO A 242 -15.16 -10.12 -11.82
CA PRO A 242 -16.26 -9.51 -12.55
C PRO A 242 -17.51 -10.39 -12.49
N THR A 243 -18.68 -9.76 -12.41
CA THR A 243 -19.99 -10.46 -12.37
C THR A 243 -20.95 -9.98 -13.46
N GLU A 244 -20.57 -8.98 -14.24
CA GLU A 244 -21.39 -8.38 -15.29
C GLU A 244 -20.45 -7.99 -16.43
N GLY A 245 -20.91 -8.02 -17.68
CA GLY A 245 -20.08 -7.75 -18.86
C GLY A 245 -19.43 -9.01 -19.44
N LYS A 246 -18.43 -8.81 -20.30
CA LYS A 246 -17.76 -9.89 -21.04
C LYS A 246 -16.24 -9.80 -20.93
N THR A 247 -15.58 -10.95 -21.04
CA THR A 247 -14.11 -11.03 -21.18
C THR A 247 -13.64 -10.21 -22.37
N GLN A 248 -12.52 -9.51 -22.24
CA GLN A 248 -11.98 -8.70 -23.32
C GLN A 248 -10.93 -9.48 -24.11
N TRP A 249 -10.93 -9.29 -25.43
CA TRP A 249 -9.88 -9.89 -26.25
C TRP A 249 -8.52 -9.24 -25.92
N THR A 250 -7.58 -10.03 -25.41
CA THR A 250 -6.21 -9.59 -25.18
C THR A 250 -5.24 -10.34 -26.11
N HIS A 251 -4.26 -9.61 -26.65
CA HIS A 251 -3.30 -10.07 -27.66
C HIS A 251 -2.40 -11.26 -27.24
N PHE A 252 -2.52 -11.78 -26.01
CA PHE A 252 -1.59 -12.73 -25.41
C PHE A 252 -2.08 -14.19 -25.37
N HIS A 253 -3.30 -14.47 -25.83
CA HIS A 253 -3.82 -15.84 -25.91
C HIS A 253 -4.08 -16.26 -27.36
N VAL A 254 -3.62 -17.48 -27.68
CA VAL A 254 -3.51 -18.06 -29.03
C VAL A 254 -4.86 -18.56 -29.57
N ASP A 255 -5.93 -18.49 -28.78
CA ASP A 255 -7.27 -18.93 -29.21
C ASP A 255 -8.20 -17.72 -29.42
N PRO A 256 -8.71 -17.50 -30.64
CA PRO A 256 -9.70 -16.47 -30.95
C PRO A 256 -11.10 -16.81 -30.39
N GLU A 257 -11.17 -17.44 -29.22
CA GLU A 257 -12.43 -17.84 -28.62
C GLU A 257 -13.27 -16.64 -28.20
N LYS A 258 -14.58 -16.79 -28.43
CA LYS A 258 -15.64 -15.81 -28.28
C LYS A 258 -15.58 -15.12 -26.93
N GLU A 259 -15.92 -13.83 -26.91
CA GLU A 259 -16.26 -13.11 -25.69
C GLU A 259 -17.23 -13.95 -24.84
N VAL A 260 -16.88 -14.15 -23.56
CA VAL A 260 -17.68 -14.93 -22.62
C VAL A 260 -18.26 -13.99 -21.57
N ASP A 261 -19.55 -14.14 -21.27
CA ASP A 261 -20.21 -13.39 -20.20
C ASP A 261 -19.63 -13.78 -18.83
N TYR A 262 -19.29 -12.80 -18.00
CA TYR A 262 -18.65 -13.04 -16.69
C TYR A 262 -19.54 -13.76 -15.68
N ASP A 263 -20.86 -13.70 -15.84
CA ASP A 263 -21.83 -14.42 -15.00
C ASP A 263 -22.05 -15.88 -15.42
N SER A 264 -21.45 -16.30 -16.55
CA SER A 264 -21.69 -17.62 -17.13
C SER A 264 -20.85 -18.74 -16.50
N ASP A 265 -21.36 -19.96 -16.58
CA ASP A 265 -20.62 -21.19 -16.25
C ASP A 265 -19.37 -21.36 -17.12
N GLN A 266 -19.39 -20.82 -18.35
CA GLN A 266 -18.24 -20.86 -19.26
C GLN A 266 -17.07 -20.06 -18.70
N TYR A 267 -17.31 -18.84 -18.20
CA TYR A 267 -16.27 -18.05 -17.55
C TYR A 267 -15.78 -18.73 -16.27
N ALA A 268 -16.69 -19.31 -15.47
CA ALA A 268 -16.31 -20.08 -14.29
C ALA A 268 -15.41 -21.29 -14.62
N ASN A 269 -15.64 -21.98 -15.73
CA ASN A 269 -14.76 -23.05 -16.22
C ASN A 269 -13.39 -22.49 -16.63
N LYS A 270 -13.39 -21.39 -17.39
CA LYS A 270 -12.17 -20.73 -17.87
C LYS A 270 -11.23 -20.31 -16.73
N LEU A 271 -11.77 -19.73 -15.66
CA LEU A 271 -11.01 -19.37 -14.46
C LEU A 271 -10.26 -20.56 -13.83
N ARG A 272 -10.87 -21.75 -13.88
CA ARG A 272 -10.29 -22.98 -13.32
C ARG A 272 -9.23 -23.55 -14.25
N GLU A 273 -9.50 -23.58 -15.54
CA GLU A 273 -8.53 -24.01 -16.56
C GLU A 273 -7.29 -23.13 -16.56
N TRP A 274 -7.47 -21.80 -16.48
CA TRP A 274 -6.37 -20.85 -16.32
C TRP A 274 -5.62 -21.03 -15.01
N GLY A 275 -6.32 -21.33 -13.92
CA GLY A 275 -5.68 -21.63 -12.64
C GLY A 275 -4.83 -22.89 -12.67
N GLU A 276 -5.34 -23.97 -13.28
CA GLU A 276 -4.57 -25.19 -13.50
C GLU A 276 -3.35 -24.96 -14.40
N ASP A 277 -3.54 -24.23 -15.49
CA ASP A 277 -2.46 -23.86 -16.42
C ASP A 277 -1.38 -23.03 -15.73
N ALA A 278 -1.75 -22.04 -14.92
CA ALA A 278 -0.80 -21.23 -14.15
C ALA A 278 0.00 -22.09 -13.16
N LEU A 279 -0.65 -23.03 -12.46
CA LEU A 279 0.01 -23.97 -11.56
C LEU A 279 0.96 -24.94 -12.30
N LYS A 280 0.56 -25.42 -13.50
CA LYS A 280 1.36 -26.33 -14.34
C LYS A 280 2.58 -25.63 -14.92
N LYS A 281 2.41 -24.46 -15.54
CA LYS A 281 3.51 -23.67 -16.14
C LYS A 281 4.62 -23.35 -15.14
N HIS A 282 4.29 -23.21 -13.85
CA HIS A 282 5.31 -23.10 -12.82
C HIS A 282 6.13 -24.39 -12.64
N SER A 283 5.50 -25.55 -12.65
CA SER A 283 6.17 -26.84 -12.40
C SER A 283 7.16 -27.25 -13.51
N GLU A 284 7.07 -26.64 -14.68
CA GLU A 284 7.85 -26.99 -15.87
C GLU A 284 9.06 -26.05 -16.14
N LEU A 285 9.22 -24.97 -15.36
CA LEU A 285 10.21 -23.90 -15.60
C LEU A 285 11.42 -23.90 -14.63
N GLU A 286 11.98 -25.08 -14.32
CA GLU A 286 13.36 -25.18 -13.78
C GLU A 286 14.46 -24.97 -14.86
N GLY A 287 14.09 -24.68 -16.12
CA GLY A 287 15.03 -24.42 -17.22
C GLY A 287 14.97 -22.98 -17.74
N ASP A 288 16.15 -22.39 -18.00
CA ASP A 288 16.37 -21.07 -18.60
C ASP A 288 15.39 -20.74 -19.74
N CYS A 289 14.41 -19.88 -19.49
CA CYS A 289 13.60 -19.27 -20.54
C CYS A 289 13.43 -17.77 -20.23
N GLY A 290 13.96 -16.92 -21.11
CA GLY A 290 14.05 -15.46 -20.97
C GLY A 290 12.76 -14.67 -21.27
N VAL A 291 11.57 -15.25 -21.05
CA VAL A 291 10.30 -14.54 -21.31
C VAL A 291 9.41 -14.55 -20.07
N PHE A 292 9.24 -13.37 -19.45
CA PHE A 292 8.24 -13.02 -18.43
C PHE A 292 7.65 -14.19 -17.64
N VAL A 293 8.50 -14.87 -16.85
CA VAL A 293 8.09 -16.07 -16.12
C VAL A 293 7.29 -15.66 -14.87
N TRP A 294 6.06 -16.18 -14.77
CA TRP A 294 5.13 -15.97 -13.65
C TRP A 294 5.55 -16.77 -12.41
N HIS A 295 6.75 -16.51 -11.89
CA HIS A 295 7.32 -17.25 -10.76
C HIS A 295 6.46 -17.06 -9.50
N GLY A 296 5.93 -18.17 -8.95
CA GLY A 296 5.27 -18.22 -7.66
C GLY A 296 3.74 -18.26 -7.65
N VAL A 297 3.03 -18.11 -8.78
CA VAL A 297 1.54 -18.14 -8.78
C VAL A 297 1.01 -19.39 -8.07
N GLY A 298 0.20 -19.19 -7.04
CA GLY A 298 -0.46 -20.27 -6.31
C GLY A 298 0.49 -21.12 -5.47
N ILE A 299 1.72 -20.67 -5.21
CA ILE A 299 2.72 -21.47 -4.49
C ILE A 299 2.93 -20.93 -3.08
N PRO A 300 2.97 -21.79 -2.05
CA PRO A 300 2.75 -23.24 -2.10
C PRO A 300 1.28 -23.62 -2.25
N GLY A 301 1.03 -24.80 -2.81
CA GLY A 301 -0.18 -25.58 -2.51
C GLY A 301 -1.51 -25.06 -3.06
N GLY A 302 -1.51 -24.16 -4.04
CA GLY A 302 -2.72 -23.59 -4.63
C GLY A 302 -3.55 -22.87 -3.57
N ALA A 303 -4.87 -23.09 -3.61
CA ALA A 303 -5.79 -22.68 -2.56
C ALA A 303 -6.29 -23.90 -1.78
N LEU A 304 -6.29 -23.79 -0.45
CA LEU A 304 -6.55 -24.91 0.44
C LEU A 304 -7.94 -25.52 0.18
N ASN A 305 -7.99 -26.80 -0.18
CA ASN A 305 -9.23 -27.57 -0.38
C ASN A 305 -10.22 -26.92 -1.36
N THR A 306 -9.74 -26.15 -2.33
CA THR A 306 -10.56 -25.51 -3.36
C THR A 306 -9.76 -25.37 -4.65
N GLU A 307 -10.46 -25.14 -5.75
CA GLU A 307 -9.85 -24.83 -7.04
C GLU A 307 -9.10 -23.49 -6.93
N PHE A 308 -7.97 -23.38 -7.63
CA PHE A 308 -7.22 -22.13 -7.74
C PHE A 308 -7.80 -21.32 -8.90
N LEU A 309 -8.34 -20.14 -8.62
CA LEU A 309 -8.99 -19.29 -9.62
C LEU A 309 -8.02 -18.23 -10.13
N TYR A 310 -7.84 -18.16 -11.44
CA TYR A 310 -6.89 -17.25 -12.07
C TYR A 310 -7.48 -16.59 -13.32
N ASP A 311 -7.14 -15.32 -13.55
CA ASP A 311 -7.51 -14.58 -14.75
C ASP A 311 -6.34 -13.72 -15.26
N TYR A 312 -5.89 -13.97 -16.49
CA TYR A 312 -4.79 -13.24 -17.12
C TYR A 312 -5.15 -11.79 -17.48
N GLU A 313 -6.44 -11.49 -17.66
CA GLU A 313 -6.93 -10.21 -18.16
C GLU A 313 -7.05 -9.14 -17.06
N LEU A 314 -7.05 -9.54 -15.78
CA LEU A 314 -7.34 -8.64 -14.66
C LEU A 314 -6.10 -8.04 -13.99
N ARG A 315 -4.92 -8.16 -14.61
CA ARG A 315 -3.63 -7.80 -13.98
C ARG A 315 -3.57 -6.33 -13.59
N ASP A 316 -4.04 -5.46 -14.47
CA ASP A 316 -4.05 -4.00 -14.25
C ASP A 316 -5.18 -3.55 -13.31
N LEU A 317 -6.04 -4.50 -12.91
CA LEU A 317 -7.21 -4.24 -12.06
C LEU A 317 -7.01 -4.64 -10.59
N LYS A 318 -5.77 -5.01 -10.22
CA LYS A 318 -5.41 -5.45 -8.87
C LYS A 318 -5.54 -4.34 -7.84
N PHE A 319 -5.98 -4.70 -6.63
CA PHE A 319 -6.02 -3.80 -5.48
C PHE A 319 -5.71 -4.51 -4.15
N VAL A 320 -5.55 -5.83 -4.19
CA VAL A 320 -5.08 -6.65 -3.07
C VAL A 320 -3.78 -7.33 -3.48
N GLN A 321 -2.76 -7.22 -2.63
CA GLN A 321 -1.49 -7.92 -2.78
C GLN A 321 -1.36 -8.97 -1.68
N LEU A 322 -0.98 -10.20 -2.06
CA LEU A 322 -0.60 -11.24 -1.12
C LEU A 322 0.91 -11.46 -1.17
N ILE A 323 1.60 -10.99 -0.14
CA ILE A 323 3.04 -11.07 0.04
C ILE A 323 3.37 -12.37 0.78
N VAL A 324 3.96 -13.33 0.07
CA VAL A 324 4.25 -14.65 0.61
C VAL A 324 5.71 -14.71 1.06
N ALA A 325 5.93 -15.08 2.32
CA ALA A 325 7.27 -15.30 2.85
C ALA A 325 7.92 -16.57 2.29
N LYS A 326 9.24 -16.64 2.38
CA LYS A 326 9.98 -17.88 2.13
C LYS A 326 9.64 -19.00 3.13
N PRO A 327 9.83 -20.29 2.78
CA PRO A 327 9.49 -21.44 3.63
C PRO A 327 10.07 -21.39 5.05
N GLU A 328 11.26 -20.81 5.22
CA GLU A 328 11.94 -20.68 6.51
C GLU A 328 11.32 -19.62 7.44
N VAL A 329 10.51 -18.70 6.92
CA VAL A 329 9.88 -17.63 7.70
C VAL A 329 8.62 -18.16 8.36
N LYS A 330 8.67 -18.33 9.68
CA LYS A 330 7.56 -18.84 10.50
C LYS A 330 6.77 -17.76 11.24
N ASP A 331 7.09 -16.50 11.00
CA ASP A 331 6.42 -15.35 11.62
C ASP A 331 6.23 -14.25 10.58
N ALA A 332 4.99 -13.95 10.23
CA ALA A 332 4.66 -12.97 9.19
C ALA A 332 5.17 -11.57 9.53
N ARG A 333 5.39 -11.24 10.82
CA ARG A 333 5.94 -9.93 11.24
C ARG A 333 7.35 -9.69 10.72
N ILE A 334 8.10 -10.74 10.39
CA ILE A 334 9.45 -10.62 9.82
C ILE A 334 9.40 -9.88 8.48
N LEU A 335 8.33 -10.04 7.70
CA LEU A 335 8.15 -9.38 6.41
C LEU A 335 8.10 -7.84 6.54
N LEU A 336 7.63 -7.33 7.68
CA LEU A 336 7.51 -5.89 7.92
C LEU A 336 8.87 -5.19 8.15
N LYS A 337 9.94 -5.94 8.43
CA LYS A 337 11.26 -5.34 8.73
C LYS A 337 11.82 -4.54 7.54
N ASN A 338 11.32 -4.78 6.34
CA ASN A 338 11.83 -4.22 5.10
C ASN A 338 11.11 -2.98 4.60
N PHE A 339 10.10 -2.51 5.32
CA PHE A 339 9.43 -1.26 4.98
C PHE A 339 10.39 -0.07 5.06
N ASP A 340 10.22 0.83 4.11
CA ASP A 340 11.06 2.02 4.01
C ASP A 340 10.73 3.07 5.06
N LEU A 341 9.45 3.17 5.44
CA LEU A 341 8.94 4.06 6.46
C LEU A 341 8.47 3.27 7.68
N GLU A 342 8.75 3.79 8.87
CA GLU A 342 8.37 3.13 10.13
C GLU A 342 6.85 2.98 10.26
N ILE A 343 6.09 3.96 9.76
CA ILE A 343 4.62 3.94 9.83
C ILE A 343 4.02 2.80 9.03
N CYS A 344 4.64 2.38 7.93
CA CYS A 344 4.14 1.27 7.11
C CYS A 344 4.20 -0.08 7.82
N LYS A 345 4.91 -0.19 8.94
CA LYS A 345 4.95 -1.40 9.78
C LYS A 345 3.74 -1.51 10.72
N CYS A 346 2.84 -0.52 10.72
CA CYS A 346 1.55 -0.66 11.38
C CYS A 346 0.86 -1.90 10.81
N SER A 347 0.42 -2.80 11.68
CA SER A 347 -0.11 -4.09 11.25
C SER A 347 -1.25 -4.59 12.10
N PHE A 348 -2.09 -5.42 11.50
CA PHE A 348 -3.22 -6.08 12.14
C PHE A 348 -3.16 -7.59 11.89
N ASN A 349 -3.25 -8.41 12.94
CA ASN A 349 -3.03 -9.87 12.84
C ASN A 349 -4.30 -10.72 13.04
N GLY A 350 -5.48 -10.16 12.82
CA GLY A 350 -6.75 -10.84 13.13
C GLY A 350 -7.18 -10.70 14.59
N LYS A 351 -6.26 -10.45 15.53
CA LYS A 351 -6.54 -10.27 16.96
C LYS A 351 -6.31 -8.85 17.47
N GLY A 352 -5.29 -8.16 16.98
CA GLY A 352 -4.96 -6.81 17.43
C GLY A 352 -3.95 -6.10 16.54
N PHE A 353 -3.85 -4.79 16.76
CA PHE A 353 -2.96 -3.89 16.06
C PHE A 353 -1.61 -3.76 16.74
N THR A 354 -0.55 -3.67 15.94
CA THR A 354 0.78 -3.23 16.35
C THR A 354 1.09 -1.90 15.67
N ILE A 355 1.32 -0.86 16.47
CA ILE A 355 1.73 0.47 16.01
C ILE A 355 3.14 0.74 16.54
N PRO A 356 4.19 0.73 15.69
CA PRO A 356 5.58 0.78 16.15
C PRO A 356 5.95 2.07 16.90
N ALA A 357 5.48 3.22 16.39
CA ALA A 357 5.78 4.54 16.92
C ALA A 357 4.48 5.34 17.13
N PRO A 358 3.64 4.97 18.11
CA PRO A 358 2.27 5.47 18.21
C PRO A 358 2.19 6.99 18.35
N ALA A 359 3.09 7.61 19.12
CA ALA A 359 3.11 9.06 19.29
C ALA A 359 3.39 9.82 17.98
N ASP A 360 4.19 9.26 17.08
CA ASP A 360 4.48 9.86 15.78
C ASP A 360 3.41 9.48 14.75
N THR A 361 3.01 8.20 14.71
CA THR A 361 1.96 7.71 13.81
C THR A 361 0.65 8.47 14.00
N PHE A 362 0.16 8.61 15.23
CA PHE A 362 -1.09 9.34 15.50
C PHE A 362 -0.96 10.86 15.32
N ALA A 363 0.27 11.37 15.18
CA ALA A 363 0.54 12.77 14.84
C ALA A 363 0.78 12.97 13.34
N GLY A 364 0.58 11.94 12.49
CA GLY A 364 0.85 12.05 11.05
C GLY A 364 2.34 12.10 10.70
N ARG A 365 3.22 11.70 11.62
CA ARG A 365 4.68 11.74 11.45
C ARG A 365 5.26 10.35 11.25
N THR A 366 6.35 10.29 10.50
CA THR A 366 7.12 9.07 10.33
C THR A 366 8.62 9.34 10.13
N ILE A 367 9.39 8.26 10.11
CA ILE A 367 10.81 8.26 9.78
C ILE A 367 11.07 7.24 8.68
N ILE A 368 12.06 7.57 7.84
CA ILE A 368 12.73 6.64 6.95
C ILE A 368 13.58 5.71 7.81
N THR A 369 13.48 4.41 7.57
CA THR A 369 14.27 3.43 8.32
C THR A 369 15.78 3.64 8.08
N PRO A 370 16.63 3.39 9.08
CA PRO A 370 18.04 3.80 9.03
C PRO A 370 18.81 3.33 7.79
N ALA A 371 18.60 2.08 7.37
CA ALA A 371 19.26 1.51 6.20
C ALA A 371 18.86 2.20 4.89
N ARG A 372 17.57 2.47 4.70
CA ARG A 372 17.07 3.15 3.49
C ARG A 372 17.42 4.63 3.49
N ARG A 373 17.43 5.26 4.66
CA ARG A 373 17.88 6.64 4.82
C ARG A 373 19.33 6.83 4.36
N ASP A 374 20.22 5.88 4.67
CA ASP A 374 21.62 5.91 4.24
C ASP A 374 21.75 5.79 2.70
N ILE A 375 20.93 4.96 2.06
CA ILE A 375 20.84 4.86 0.60
C ILE A 375 20.43 6.21 -0.01
N ILE A 376 19.31 6.80 0.47
CA ILE A 376 18.81 8.09 0.00
C ILE A 376 19.85 9.19 0.20
N GLU A 377 20.46 9.26 1.38
CA GLU A 377 21.45 10.29 1.69
C GLU A 377 22.65 10.24 0.74
N GLN A 378 23.13 9.03 0.41
CA GLN A 378 24.23 8.87 -0.54
C GLN A 378 23.82 9.15 -1.97
N PHE A 379 22.60 8.76 -2.36
CA PHE A 379 22.07 9.07 -3.67
C PHE A 379 21.96 10.59 -3.86
N VAL A 380 21.32 11.29 -2.92
CA VAL A 380 21.17 12.75 -2.98
C VAL A 380 22.53 13.45 -3.01
N LYS A 381 23.47 13.07 -2.13
CA LYS A 381 24.82 13.66 -2.13
C LYS A 381 25.56 13.42 -3.44
N GLY A 382 25.46 12.20 -3.99
CA GLY A 382 26.06 11.84 -5.27
C GLY A 382 25.45 12.65 -6.42
N TYR A 383 24.13 12.74 -6.47
CA TYR A 383 23.37 13.50 -7.46
C TYR A 383 23.72 14.98 -7.42
N SER A 384 23.60 15.63 -6.25
CA SER A 384 23.94 17.04 -6.09
C SER A 384 25.39 17.35 -6.48
N LYS A 385 26.33 16.44 -6.16
CA LYS A 385 27.73 16.63 -6.56
C LYS A 385 27.91 16.63 -8.08
N GLN A 386 27.21 15.76 -8.80
CA GLN A 386 27.32 15.69 -10.26
C GLN A 386 26.66 16.89 -10.94
N ILE A 387 25.48 17.32 -10.47
CA ILE A 387 24.75 18.47 -11.04
C ILE A 387 25.46 19.80 -10.75
N LEU A 388 26.07 19.96 -9.57
CA LEU A 388 26.81 21.18 -9.23
C LEU A 388 28.23 21.24 -9.83
N ASP A 389 28.77 20.10 -10.30
CA ASP A 389 30.08 20.07 -10.93
C ASP A 389 29.98 20.52 -12.39
N LYS A 390 30.42 21.76 -12.66
CA LYS A 390 30.43 22.37 -14.00
C LYS A 390 31.30 21.61 -15.03
N ARG A 391 32.07 20.61 -14.60
CA ARG A 391 32.87 19.74 -15.47
C ARG A 391 32.19 18.41 -15.79
N SER A 392 31.04 18.13 -15.17
CA SER A 392 30.27 16.91 -15.45
C SER A 392 29.54 17.06 -16.80
N GLU A 393 29.58 16.02 -17.63
CA GLU A 393 28.81 15.95 -18.89
C GLU A 393 27.30 15.71 -18.65
N GLY A 394 26.87 15.65 -17.39
CA GLY A 394 25.49 15.40 -16.99
C GLY A 394 25.40 14.52 -15.75
N PHE A 395 24.21 13.96 -15.51
CA PHE A 395 23.97 12.95 -14.48
C PHE A 395 24.41 11.56 -14.98
N ASP A 396 25.38 10.96 -14.30
CA ASP A 396 25.87 9.59 -14.50
C ASP A 396 25.44 8.71 -13.30
N PRO A 397 24.32 7.97 -13.43
CA PRO A 397 23.84 7.07 -12.39
C PRO A 397 24.78 5.90 -12.12
N LEU A 398 25.53 5.42 -13.11
CA LEU A 398 26.45 4.30 -12.95
C LEU A 398 27.58 4.68 -11.98
N LYS A 399 28.17 5.86 -12.21
CA LYS A 399 29.21 6.43 -11.33
C LYS A 399 28.67 6.72 -9.93
N LEU A 400 27.42 7.18 -9.82
CA LEU A 400 26.76 7.41 -8.53
C LEU A 400 26.61 6.10 -7.75
N LEU A 401 25.95 5.09 -8.33
CA LEU A 401 25.65 3.82 -7.67
C LEU A 401 26.91 3.06 -7.26
N LYS A 402 27.95 3.09 -8.12
CA LYS A 402 29.28 2.53 -7.81
C LYS A 402 29.98 3.27 -6.66
N GLY A 403 29.69 4.55 -6.46
CA GLY A 403 30.24 5.37 -5.39
C GLY A 403 29.58 5.14 -4.02
N MET A 404 28.41 4.49 -3.97
CA MET A 404 27.71 4.19 -2.74
C MET A 404 28.41 3.10 -1.93
N THR A 405 28.34 3.19 -0.60
CA THR A 405 29.14 2.31 0.25
C THR A 405 28.60 0.88 0.28
N LYS A 406 29.52 -0.09 0.42
CA LYS A 406 29.16 -1.50 0.66
C LYS A 406 28.28 -1.68 1.90
N LYS A 407 28.45 -0.84 2.93
CA LYS A 407 27.66 -0.87 4.16
C LYS A 407 26.19 -0.53 3.88
N SER A 408 25.92 0.47 3.05
CA SER A 408 24.58 0.93 2.70
C SER A 408 23.82 -0.15 1.96
N TRP A 409 24.46 -0.73 0.94
CA TRP A 409 23.90 -1.84 0.20
C TRP A 409 23.64 -3.05 1.11
N LYS A 410 24.61 -3.40 1.97
CA LYS A 410 24.43 -4.46 2.96
C LYS A 410 23.26 -4.17 3.92
N GLY A 411 23.07 -2.92 4.33
CA GLY A 411 22.00 -2.51 5.24
C GLY A 411 20.59 -2.71 4.65
N VAL A 412 20.46 -2.64 3.33
CA VAL A 412 19.22 -3.02 2.62
C VAL A 412 19.23 -4.47 2.13
N GLY A 413 20.13 -5.28 2.72
CA GLY A 413 20.31 -6.70 2.47
C GLY A 413 20.83 -7.05 1.08
N LEU A 414 21.34 -6.05 0.36
CA LEU A 414 21.98 -6.23 -0.93
C LEU A 414 23.48 -6.41 -0.79
N GLY A 415 24.08 -7.22 -1.67
CA GLY A 415 25.53 -7.40 -1.69
C GLY A 415 26.29 -6.13 -2.13
N PRO A 416 27.63 -6.15 -2.11
CA PRO A 416 28.45 -5.12 -2.75
C PRO A 416 27.98 -4.89 -4.19
N TYR A 417 27.99 -3.63 -4.63
CA TYR A 417 27.61 -3.26 -5.99
C TYR A 417 28.44 -4.02 -7.04
N LYS A 418 27.74 -4.59 -8.03
CA LYS A 418 28.30 -5.17 -9.25
C LYS A 418 27.70 -4.44 -10.44
N GLN A 419 28.45 -4.37 -11.55
CA GLN A 419 27.99 -3.68 -12.74
C GLN A 419 26.73 -4.32 -13.33
N ASP A 420 26.62 -5.65 -13.25
CA ASP A 420 25.44 -6.40 -13.70
C ASP A 420 24.18 -6.05 -12.89
N ASP A 421 24.33 -5.56 -11.65
CA ASP A 421 23.21 -5.14 -10.80
C ASP A 421 22.73 -3.70 -11.14
N TYR A 422 23.33 -3.01 -12.13
CA TYR A 422 23.10 -1.58 -12.35
C TYR A 422 21.62 -1.20 -12.42
N TYR A 423 20.85 -1.91 -13.25
CA TYR A 423 19.43 -1.65 -13.47
C TYR A 423 18.64 -1.82 -12.18
N ASP A 424 18.81 -2.96 -11.50
CA ASP A 424 18.11 -3.30 -10.26
C ASP A 424 18.38 -2.27 -9.16
N ARG A 425 19.64 -1.84 -9.00
CA ARG A 425 20.03 -0.83 -7.99
C ARG A 425 19.44 0.53 -8.27
N TYR A 426 19.37 0.92 -9.54
CA TYR A 426 18.73 2.16 -9.93
C TYR A 426 17.23 2.12 -9.65
N MET A 427 16.57 1.03 -10.05
CA MET A 427 15.15 0.81 -9.82
C MET A 427 14.84 0.76 -8.34
N PHE A 428 15.68 0.13 -7.51
CA PHE A 428 15.56 0.17 -6.05
C PHE A 428 15.52 1.61 -5.52
N CYS A 429 16.48 2.44 -5.95
CA CYS A 429 16.51 3.85 -5.56
C CYS A 429 15.24 4.58 -6.05
N GLN A 430 14.88 4.44 -7.33
CA GLN A 430 13.68 5.07 -7.88
C GLN A 430 12.43 4.72 -7.07
N ARG A 431 12.17 3.43 -6.81
CA ARG A 431 11.02 2.97 -6.03
C ARG A 431 11.02 3.51 -4.61
N LEU A 432 12.19 3.65 -3.99
CA LEU A 432 12.32 4.25 -2.66
C LEU A 432 11.89 5.73 -2.66
N PHE A 433 12.30 6.51 -3.66
CA PHE A 433 11.87 7.91 -3.81
C PHE A 433 10.39 8.04 -4.19
N GLU A 434 9.86 7.18 -5.07
CA GLU A 434 8.43 7.12 -5.39
C GLU A 434 7.58 6.86 -4.14
N ARG A 435 8.02 5.97 -3.23
CA ARG A 435 7.33 5.74 -1.96
C ARG A 435 7.41 6.93 -1.00
N LEU A 436 8.53 7.67 -0.98
CA LEU A 436 8.61 8.93 -0.22
C LEU A 436 7.61 9.96 -0.75
N LYS A 437 7.54 10.12 -2.09
CA LYS A 437 6.58 11.00 -2.76
C LYS A 437 5.15 10.61 -2.41
N LYS A 438 4.77 9.34 -2.61
CA LYS A 438 3.44 8.78 -2.29
C LYS A 438 2.97 9.14 -0.88
N TYR A 439 3.83 8.95 0.13
CA TYR A 439 3.44 9.20 1.52
C TYR A 439 3.46 10.69 1.90
N ARG A 440 4.30 11.51 1.26
CA ARG A 440 4.24 12.97 1.40
C ARG A 440 2.95 13.54 0.80
N GLU A 441 2.57 13.08 -0.39
CA GLU A 441 1.31 13.48 -1.06
C GLU A 441 0.06 13.05 -0.26
N ARG A 442 0.21 12.02 0.58
CA ARG A 442 -0.77 11.60 1.59
C ARG A 442 -0.80 12.49 2.84
N GLY A 443 0.03 13.54 2.90
CA GLY A 443 0.08 14.49 3.99
C GLY A 443 0.96 14.09 5.17
N LEU A 444 1.76 13.01 5.07
CA LEU A 444 2.64 12.60 6.17
C LEU A 444 3.91 13.44 6.24
N GLU A 445 4.29 13.80 7.47
CA GLU A 445 5.57 14.44 7.76
C GLU A 445 6.68 13.39 7.90
N ILE A 446 7.68 13.44 7.01
CA ILE A 446 8.86 12.56 7.06
C ILE A 446 10.02 13.29 7.76
N THR A 447 10.02 13.19 9.09
CA THR A 447 10.84 14.02 9.99
C THR A 447 12.36 13.87 9.87
N ASN A 448 12.85 12.76 9.30
CA ASN A 448 14.29 12.48 9.18
C ASN A 448 14.80 12.41 7.74
N ALA A 449 14.03 12.92 6.77
CA ALA A 449 14.42 12.95 5.37
C ALA A 449 15.74 13.71 5.17
N PRO A 450 16.72 13.18 4.41
CA PRO A 450 17.92 13.94 4.05
C PRO A 450 17.58 15.23 3.31
N HIS A 451 18.39 16.27 3.48
CA HIS A 451 18.25 17.54 2.74
C HIS A 451 18.18 17.27 1.22
N MET A 452 17.28 17.93 0.50
CA MET A 452 16.92 17.69 -0.92
C MET A 452 16.23 16.36 -1.25
N ALA A 453 16.11 15.39 -0.34
CA ALA A 453 15.50 14.10 -0.67
C ALA A 453 14.05 14.23 -1.13
N LEU A 454 13.25 15.04 -0.44
CA LEU A 454 11.83 15.23 -0.77
C LEU A 454 11.63 16.09 -2.04
N TYR A 455 12.60 16.95 -2.37
CA TYR A 455 12.60 17.68 -3.65
C TYR A 455 12.88 16.71 -4.81
N LEU A 456 13.94 15.91 -4.67
CA LEU A 456 14.31 14.89 -5.65
C LEU A 456 13.25 13.79 -5.79
N ALA A 457 12.43 13.56 -4.76
CA ALA A 457 11.31 12.64 -4.85
C ALA A 457 10.21 13.13 -5.80
N LYS A 458 10.00 14.45 -5.92
CA LYS A 458 9.00 15.03 -6.83
C LYS A 458 9.37 14.81 -8.29
N ASP A 459 10.65 15.00 -8.60
CA ASP A 459 11.26 14.85 -9.93
C ASP A 459 12.51 13.97 -9.84
N PHE A 460 12.29 12.65 -9.79
CA PHE A 460 13.38 11.68 -9.72
C PHE A 460 14.01 11.54 -11.12
N PRO A 461 15.34 11.56 -11.24
CA PRO A 461 15.99 11.54 -12.55
C PRO A 461 15.57 10.30 -13.35
N PRO A 462 15.26 10.43 -14.65
CA PRO A 462 14.96 9.27 -15.49
C PRO A 462 16.23 8.43 -15.70
N MET A 463 16.05 7.13 -15.92
CA MET A 463 17.15 6.28 -16.33
C MET A 463 17.65 6.73 -17.72
N PRO A 464 18.97 6.93 -17.92
CA PRO A 464 19.51 7.30 -19.22
C PRO A 464 19.22 6.22 -20.27
N SER A 465 18.72 6.63 -21.43
CA SER A 465 18.35 5.75 -22.55
C SER A 465 19.53 5.04 -23.23
N ASP A 466 20.78 5.45 -22.93
CA ASP A 466 21.98 5.02 -23.66
C ASP A 466 22.80 3.92 -22.96
N VAL A 467 22.36 3.44 -21.79
CA VAL A 467 22.97 2.25 -21.18
C VAL A 467 22.33 1.03 -21.83
N GLY A 468 22.85 0.63 -22.99
CA GLY A 468 22.32 -0.46 -23.80
C GLY A 468 21.87 -1.64 -22.95
N CYS A 469 20.55 -1.86 -22.91
CA CYS A 469 19.99 -3.15 -22.58
C CYS A 469 20.60 -4.16 -23.54
N VAL A 470 21.66 -4.83 -23.13
CA VAL A 470 21.98 -6.14 -23.67
C VAL A 470 20.89 -7.05 -23.14
N VAL A 471 19.78 -7.10 -23.88
CA VAL A 471 18.81 -8.17 -23.77
C VAL A 471 19.61 -9.46 -24.02
N MET A 472 19.84 -10.23 -22.96
CA MET A 472 20.25 -11.63 -23.06
C MET A 472 19.11 -12.49 -22.53
#